data_AF-A0A7W0QP24-F1
#
_entry.id   AF-A0A7W0QP24-F1
#
_cell.length_a   1.000
_cell.length_b   1.000
_cell.length_c   1.000
_cell.angle_alpha   90.00
_cell.angle_beta   90.00
_cell.angle_gamma   90.00
#
_symmetry.space_group_name_H-M   'P 1'
#
loop_
_entity.id
_entity.type
_entity.pdbx_description
1 polymer ?
#
loop_
_entity_poly.entity_id
_entity_poly.type
_entity_poly.pdbx_seq_one_letter_code
_entity_poly.pdbx_strand_id
1 'polypeptide(L)'
;MKGFALVLALLVLSVCSAFAATLMLVTLPERVAAGSYRDSVAALNAADAAIELAAREMRSIADWNTVLSGTTRSRLVDGAPSGLRAIARGEDIDLAKITNELTCGSATVCSDARLRLRTAERPWGSNNPRWRLFIYTPLAAVRATPEFSDRYVVVWVGDDGSESDGNPLVDGGAPSGAGAAIVRVRAESFGPGPTRRAIEADLVRRDSIRVQSWRTVSPAVP
;
A
#
# COMPACT_ATOMS: atom_id res chain seq x y z
N MET A 1 -58.89 -38.59 10.07
CA MET A 1 -57.48 -38.77 9.63
C MET A 1 -56.90 -37.58 8.86
N LYS A 2 -57.68 -36.70 8.21
CA LYS A 2 -57.15 -35.54 7.45
C LYS A 2 -56.38 -34.49 8.28
N GLY A 3 -56.70 -34.32 9.56
CA GLY A 3 -56.01 -33.35 10.44
C GLY A 3 -54.57 -33.73 10.81
N PHE A 4 -54.28 -35.03 10.98
CA PHE A 4 -52.93 -35.51 11.33
C PHE A 4 -51.93 -35.27 10.18
N ALA A 5 -52.36 -35.49 8.94
CA ALA A 5 -51.54 -35.22 7.77
C ALA A 5 -51.15 -33.74 7.65
N LEU A 6 -52.05 -32.83 8.04
CA LEU A 6 -51.81 -31.39 7.99
C LEU A 6 -50.80 -30.94 9.07
N VAL A 7 -50.88 -31.51 10.27
CA VAL A 7 -49.90 -31.28 11.35
C VAL A 7 -48.51 -31.77 10.94
N LEU A 8 -48.42 -32.95 10.32
CA LEU A 8 -47.15 -33.53 9.89
C LEU A 8 -46.51 -32.71 8.75
N ALA A 9 -47.33 -32.24 7.81
CA ALA A 9 -46.86 -31.33 6.75
C ALA A 9 -46.34 -30.00 7.32
N LEU A 10 -47.02 -29.42 8.31
CA LEU A 10 -46.58 -28.18 8.97
C LEU A 10 -45.28 -28.36 9.74
N LEU A 11 -45.09 -29.50 10.43
CA LEU A 11 -43.85 -29.85 11.12
C LEU A 11 -42.68 -30.02 10.14
N VAL A 12 -42.89 -30.68 9.00
CA VAL A 12 -41.84 -30.83 7.99
C VAL A 12 -41.48 -29.47 7.37
N LEU A 13 -42.48 -28.63 7.05
CA LEU A 13 -42.24 -27.29 6.51
C LEU A 13 -41.49 -26.40 7.51
N SER A 14 -41.83 -26.45 8.80
CA SER A 14 -41.13 -25.66 9.83
C SER A 14 -39.68 -26.11 9.96
N VAL A 15 -39.42 -27.43 10.00
CA VAL A 15 -38.06 -27.99 10.04
C VAL A 15 -37.26 -27.62 8.79
N CYS A 16 -37.84 -27.75 7.60
CA CYS A 16 -37.20 -27.35 6.35
C CYS A 16 -36.87 -25.85 6.32
N SER A 17 -37.77 -24.99 6.82
CA SER A 17 -37.52 -23.55 6.90
C SER A 17 -36.39 -23.20 7.87
N ALA A 18 -36.31 -23.89 9.01
CA ALA A 18 -35.23 -23.72 9.99
C ALA A 18 -33.87 -24.15 9.40
N PHE A 19 -33.82 -25.27 8.67
CA PHE A 19 -32.61 -25.69 7.97
C PHE A 19 -32.18 -24.68 6.90
N ALA A 20 -33.12 -24.17 6.10
CA ALA A 20 -32.83 -23.15 5.09
C ALA A 20 -32.27 -21.86 5.71
N ALA A 21 -32.88 -21.38 6.80
CA ALA A 21 -32.39 -20.21 7.53
C ALA A 21 -31.00 -20.43 8.12
N THR A 22 -30.74 -21.61 8.69
CA THR A 22 -29.44 -21.97 9.26
C THR A 22 -28.37 -21.99 8.17
N LEU A 23 -28.64 -22.61 7.03
CA LEU A 23 -27.70 -22.64 5.90
C LEU A 23 -27.42 -21.23 5.36
N MET A 24 -28.42 -20.37 5.30
CA MET A 24 -28.25 -18.97 4.89
C MET A 24 -27.38 -18.20 5.89
N LEU A 25 -27.59 -18.38 7.20
CA LEU A 25 -26.80 -17.73 8.25
C LEU A 25 -25.34 -18.20 8.28
N VAL A 26 -25.06 -19.45 7.90
CA VAL A 26 -23.69 -19.98 7.82
C VAL A 26 -22.98 -19.53 6.54
N THR A 27 -23.67 -19.49 5.40
CA THR A 27 -23.04 -19.19 4.10
C THR A 27 -22.78 -17.70 3.85
N LEU A 28 -23.57 -16.80 4.45
CA LEU A 28 -23.36 -15.36 4.29
C LEU A 28 -22.00 -14.88 4.83
N PRO A 29 -21.58 -15.22 6.07
CA PRO A 29 -20.25 -14.91 6.58
C PRO A 29 -19.11 -15.47 5.72
N GLU A 30 -19.23 -16.72 5.26
CA GLU A 30 -18.20 -17.36 4.42
C GLU A 30 -18.01 -16.62 3.10
N ARG A 31 -19.10 -16.17 2.46
CA ARG A 31 -19.02 -15.39 1.22
C ARG A 31 -18.35 -14.04 1.44
N VAL A 32 -18.68 -13.35 2.54
CA VAL A 32 -18.05 -12.06 2.88
C VAL A 32 -16.56 -12.26 3.19
N ALA A 33 -16.22 -13.29 3.96
CA ALA A 33 -14.82 -13.61 4.28
C ALA A 33 -14.02 -13.97 3.03
N ALA A 34 -14.56 -14.80 2.14
CA ALA A 34 -13.91 -15.17 0.88
C ALA A 34 -13.72 -13.96 -0.06
N GLY A 35 -14.69 -13.05 -0.12
CA GLY A 35 -14.58 -11.78 -0.83
C GLY A 35 -13.43 -10.93 -0.30
N SER A 36 -13.46 -10.63 1.01
CA SER A 36 -12.43 -9.83 1.69
C SER A 36 -11.03 -10.43 1.56
N TYR A 37 -10.91 -11.76 1.65
CA TYR A 37 -9.64 -12.46 1.46
C TYR A 37 -9.10 -12.26 0.04
N ARG A 38 -9.92 -12.46 -1.00
CA ARG A 38 -9.51 -12.23 -2.40
C ARG A 38 -9.10 -10.78 -2.62
N ASP A 39 -9.88 -9.83 -2.10
CA ASP A 39 -9.59 -8.40 -2.25
C ASP A 39 -8.26 -8.04 -1.56
N SER A 40 -8.00 -8.62 -0.40
CA SER A 40 -6.74 -8.47 0.34
C SER A 40 -5.55 -9.06 -0.40
N VAL A 41 -5.67 -10.26 -0.97
CA VAL A 41 -4.59 -10.89 -1.75
C VAL A 41 -4.30 -10.06 -3.00
N ALA A 42 -5.34 -9.62 -3.71
CA ALA A 42 -5.18 -8.75 -4.87
C ALA A 42 -4.56 -7.39 -4.51
N ALA A 43 -4.85 -6.82 -3.34
CA ALA A 43 -4.19 -5.60 -2.86
C ALA A 43 -2.71 -5.82 -2.57
N LEU A 44 -2.36 -6.95 -1.96
CA LEU A 44 -0.96 -7.27 -1.69
C LEU A 44 -0.18 -7.45 -3.00
N ASN A 45 -0.74 -8.20 -3.96
CA ASN A 45 -0.13 -8.39 -5.28
C ASN A 45 0.01 -7.08 -6.05
N ALA A 46 -0.97 -6.16 -5.92
CA ALA A 46 -0.91 -4.83 -6.52
C ALA A 46 0.21 -3.98 -5.91
N ALA A 47 0.38 -4.02 -4.57
CA ALA A 47 1.48 -3.33 -3.91
C ALA A 47 2.85 -3.91 -4.34
N ASP A 48 2.96 -5.23 -4.47
CA ASP A 48 4.18 -5.91 -4.90
C ASP A 48 4.55 -5.55 -6.34
N ALA A 49 3.57 -5.60 -7.25
CA ALA A 49 3.73 -5.16 -8.62
C ALA A 49 4.14 -3.67 -8.72
N ALA A 50 3.69 -2.83 -7.79
CA ALA A 50 4.08 -1.43 -7.73
C ALA A 50 5.54 -1.22 -7.28
N ILE A 51 6.10 -2.10 -6.44
CA ILE A 51 7.54 -2.11 -6.14
C ILE A 51 8.35 -2.46 -7.39
N GLU A 52 7.95 -3.50 -8.11
CA GLU A 52 8.61 -3.91 -9.36
C GLU A 52 8.54 -2.82 -10.45
N LEU A 53 7.40 -2.13 -10.49
CA LEU A 53 7.21 -0.96 -11.34
C LEU A 53 8.16 0.19 -10.98
N ALA A 54 8.29 0.49 -9.69
CA ALA A 54 9.20 1.50 -9.20
C ALA A 54 10.65 1.14 -9.53
N ALA A 55 11.07 -0.10 -9.28
CA ALA A 55 12.39 -0.59 -9.64
C ALA A 55 12.68 -0.44 -11.14
N ARG A 56 11.70 -0.73 -11.99
CA ARG A 56 11.80 -0.55 -13.45
C ARG A 56 12.00 0.93 -13.84
N GLU A 57 11.18 1.83 -13.31
CA GLU A 57 11.25 3.27 -13.62
C GLU A 57 12.56 3.88 -13.09
N MET A 58 12.96 3.51 -11.88
CA MET A 58 14.20 3.98 -11.24
C MET A 58 15.46 3.56 -11.99
N ARG A 59 15.42 2.49 -12.80
CA ARG A 59 16.55 2.07 -13.64
C ARG A 59 16.93 3.12 -14.67
N SER A 60 15.98 3.94 -15.09
CA SER A 60 16.21 5.04 -16.04
C SER A 60 16.75 6.31 -15.38
N ILE A 61 16.81 6.37 -14.05
CA ILE A 61 17.20 7.54 -13.28
C ILE A 61 18.65 7.34 -12.82
N ALA A 62 19.56 8.17 -13.36
CA ALA A 62 20.98 8.11 -13.01
C ALA A 62 21.24 8.63 -11.58
N ASP A 63 20.58 9.72 -11.18
CA ASP A 63 20.76 10.34 -9.86
C ASP A 63 19.51 10.15 -8.97
N TRP A 64 19.61 9.26 -7.98
CA TRP A 64 18.53 8.97 -7.04
C TRP A 64 18.28 10.11 -6.03
N ASN A 65 19.23 11.03 -5.85
CA ASN A 65 19.02 12.23 -5.02
C ASN A 65 17.91 13.12 -5.59
N THR A 66 17.71 13.09 -6.91
CA THR A 66 16.58 13.79 -7.55
C THR A 66 15.22 13.20 -7.16
N VAL A 67 15.16 11.90 -6.85
CA VAL A 67 13.95 11.21 -6.36
C VAL A 67 13.77 11.49 -4.86
N LEU A 68 14.84 11.38 -4.06
CA LEU A 68 14.83 11.66 -2.62
C LEU A 68 14.50 13.13 -2.28
N SER A 69 14.88 14.07 -3.16
CA SER A 69 14.44 15.46 -3.07
C SER A 69 13.00 15.69 -3.53
N GLY A 70 12.39 14.72 -4.24
CA GLY A 70 11.04 14.82 -4.81
C GLY A 70 10.96 15.60 -6.13
N THR A 71 12.12 15.90 -6.74
CA THR A 71 12.27 16.63 -8.00
C THR A 71 11.88 15.75 -9.19
N THR A 72 12.34 14.51 -9.19
CA THR A 72 12.05 13.50 -10.22
C THR A 72 10.96 12.56 -9.74
N ARG A 73 10.00 12.25 -10.61
CA ARG A 73 8.91 11.29 -10.38
C ARG A 73 8.77 10.34 -11.56
N SER A 74 8.04 9.25 -11.35
CA SER A 74 7.69 8.34 -12.44
C SER A 74 6.79 9.05 -13.47
N ARG A 75 6.72 8.46 -14.66
CA ARG A 75 5.70 8.82 -15.66
C ARG A 75 4.29 8.35 -15.27
N LEU A 76 4.19 7.50 -14.25
CA LEU A 76 2.94 6.91 -13.77
C LEU A 76 2.40 7.72 -12.59
N VAL A 77 2.12 8.98 -12.89
CA VAL A 77 1.53 9.95 -11.96
C VAL A 77 0.28 10.53 -12.58
N ASP A 78 -0.78 10.67 -11.79
CA ASP A 78 -2.10 11.12 -12.26
C ASP A 78 -2.41 12.60 -11.94
N GLY A 79 -1.39 13.40 -11.60
CA GLY A 79 -1.55 14.81 -11.31
C GLY A 79 -0.48 15.38 -10.38
N ALA A 80 -0.88 16.33 -9.52
CA ALA A 80 -0.01 16.91 -8.51
C ALA A 80 0.33 15.90 -7.39
N PRO A 81 1.50 16.00 -6.74
CA PRO A 81 1.94 15.09 -5.67
C PRO A 81 1.27 15.41 -4.32
N SER A 82 -0.02 15.72 -4.36
CA SER A 82 -0.84 16.14 -3.21
C SER A 82 -2.32 16.08 -3.60
N GLY A 83 -3.17 16.27 -2.60
CA GLY A 83 -4.62 16.40 -2.78
C GLY A 83 -5.34 15.04 -2.79
N LEU A 84 -6.66 15.14 -2.91
CA LEU A 84 -7.56 14.00 -2.84
C LEU A 84 -7.49 13.16 -4.13
N ARG A 85 -7.65 11.85 -3.96
CA ARG A 85 -7.86 10.90 -5.05
C ARG A 85 -9.06 10.03 -4.75
N ALA A 86 -9.99 10.01 -5.68
CA ALA A 86 -11.14 9.13 -5.62
C ALA A 86 -10.72 7.72 -6.01
N ILE A 87 -10.96 6.75 -5.13
CA ILE A 87 -10.72 5.34 -5.40
C ILE A 87 -12.04 4.71 -5.79
N ALA A 88 -12.08 4.07 -6.95
CA ALA A 88 -13.30 3.43 -7.43
C ALA A 88 -13.77 2.37 -6.41
N ARG A 89 -14.97 2.57 -5.86
CA ARG A 89 -15.56 1.73 -4.79
C ARG A 89 -14.76 1.72 -3.47
N GLY A 90 -13.86 2.67 -3.27
CA GLY A 90 -13.05 2.83 -2.06
C GLY A 90 -13.31 4.17 -1.37
N GLU A 91 -12.54 4.41 -0.30
CA GLU A 91 -12.47 5.72 0.35
C GLU A 91 -11.55 6.66 -0.45
N ASP A 92 -11.84 7.96 -0.44
CA ASP A 92 -10.93 8.95 -0.99
C ASP A 92 -9.64 9.02 -0.15
N ILE A 93 -8.49 9.14 -0.80
CA ILE A 93 -7.20 9.29 -0.11
C ILE A 93 -6.64 10.69 -0.30
N ASP A 94 -6.11 11.27 0.78
CA ASP A 94 -5.31 12.50 0.70
C ASP A 94 -3.82 12.13 0.66
N LEU A 95 -3.21 12.33 -0.52
CA LEU A 95 -1.80 12.01 -0.73
C LEU A 95 -0.87 12.81 0.18
N ALA A 96 -1.22 14.06 0.53
CA ALA A 96 -0.39 14.89 1.40
C ALA A 96 -0.47 14.37 2.84
N LYS A 97 -1.67 14.05 3.32
CA LYS A 97 -1.89 13.49 4.65
C LYS A 97 -1.13 12.18 4.85
N ILE A 98 -1.34 11.22 3.95
CA ILE A 98 -0.67 9.90 4.02
C ILE A 98 0.85 10.06 3.94
N THR A 99 1.36 10.95 3.08
CA THR A 99 2.80 11.20 2.99
C THR A 99 3.36 11.78 4.29
N ASN A 100 2.65 12.72 4.92
CA ASN A 100 3.07 13.30 6.20
C ASN A 100 3.06 12.25 7.32
N GLU A 101 2.09 11.35 7.33
CA GLU A 101 2.03 10.28 8.32
C GLU A 101 3.20 9.33 8.22
N LEU A 102 3.54 8.90 7.00
CA LEU A 102 4.73 8.09 6.77
C LEU A 102 6.02 8.83 7.15
N THR A 103 6.08 10.12 6.84
CA THR A 103 7.29 10.95 7.02
C THR A 103 7.53 11.33 8.48
N CYS A 104 6.47 11.66 9.23
CA CYS A 104 6.58 12.26 10.56
C CYS A 104 5.54 11.79 11.58
N GLY A 105 4.68 10.82 11.24
CA GLY A 105 3.63 10.31 12.13
C GLY A 105 2.52 11.33 12.41
N SER A 106 2.25 12.24 11.46
CA SER A 106 1.22 13.27 11.60
C SER A 106 0.47 13.46 10.29
N ALA A 107 -0.84 13.70 10.37
CA ALA A 107 -1.66 14.07 9.21
C ALA A 107 -1.33 15.47 8.63
N THR A 108 -0.62 16.30 9.40
CA THR A 108 -0.28 17.69 9.03
C THR A 108 1.18 17.84 8.65
N VAL A 109 1.55 19.03 8.15
CA VAL A 109 2.92 19.37 7.76
C VAL A 109 3.93 19.00 8.86
N CYS A 110 4.99 18.31 8.45
CA CYS A 110 6.03 17.83 9.35
C CYS A 110 6.92 18.95 9.87
N SER A 111 7.04 19.05 11.20
CA SER A 111 8.04 19.91 11.84
C SER A 111 9.41 19.22 11.92
N ASP A 112 10.47 20.03 12.03
CA ASP A 112 11.85 19.54 12.18
C ASP A 112 12.03 18.54 13.35
N ALA A 113 11.34 18.78 14.47
CA ALA A 113 11.37 17.89 15.62
C ALA A 113 10.70 16.54 15.29
N ARG A 114 9.56 16.55 14.60
CA ARG A 114 8.86 15.31 14.23
C ARG A 114 9.59 14.51 13.15
N LEU A 115 10.27 15.18 12.23
CA LEU A 115 11.13 14.52 11.24
C LEU A 115 12.22 13.69 11.91
N ARG A 116 12.74 14.14 13.06
CA ARG A 116 13.83 13.49 13.80
C ARG A 116 13.36 12.63 14.98
N LEU A 117 12.05 12.56 15.23
CA LEU A 117 11.49 11.78 16.33
C LEU A 117 11.74 10.29 16.09
N ARG A 118 12.33 9.61 17.09
CA ARG A 118 12.51 8.16 17.06
C ARG A 118 11.23 7.46 17.51
N THR A 119 10.68 6.60 16.66
CA THR A 119 9.55 5.71 16.97
C THR A 119 9.90 4.27 16.61
N ALA A 120 9.01 3.31 16.89
CA ALA A 120 9.21 1.91 16.50
C ALA A 120 9.29 1.75 14.97
N GLU A 121 8.51 2.53 14.23
CA GLU A 121 8.46 2.54 12.77
C GLU A 121 9.62 3.36 12.16
N ARG A 122 10.13 4.34 12.91
CA ARG A 122 11.17 5.29 12.48
C ARG A 122 12.26 5.45 13.54
N PRO A 123 13.10 4.42 13.76
CA PRO A 123 14.09 4.40 14.85
C PRO A 123 15.36 5.23 14.58
N TRP A 124 15.55 5.76 13.37
CA TRP A 124 16.83 6.31 12.89
C TRP A 124 17.07 7.78 13.19
N GLY A 125 16.08 8.50 13.73
CA GLY A 125 16.25 9.89 14.14
C GLY A 125 16.48 10.83 12.96
N SER A 126 17.67 11.43 12.84
CA SER A 126 18.01 12.30 11.70
C SER A 126 17.91 11.59 10.36
N ASN A 127 18.19 10.28 10.34
CA ASN A 127 18.17 9.44 9.14
C ASN A 127 16.80 8.78 8.95
N ASN A 128 15.76 9.29 9.61
CA ASN A 128 14.41 8.83 9.32
C ASN A 128 14.07 9.16 7.85
N PRO A 129 13.56 8.18 7.09
CA PRO A 129 13.24 8.39 5.68
C PRO A 129 12.29 9.58 5.50
N ARG A 130 12.62 10.46 4.56
CA ARG A 130 11.72 11.52 4.10
C ARG A 130 11.00 11.06 2.85
N TRP A 131 9.86 10.42 3.05
CA TRP A 131 9.11 9.80 1.96
C TRP A 131 8.68 10.82 0.89
N ARG A 132 9.03 10.52 -0.36
CA ARG A 132 8.65 11.28 -1.55
C ARG A 132 7.77 10.44 -2.44
N LEU A 133 6.64 11.01 -2.85
CA LEU A 133 5.76 10.40 -3.84
C LEU A 133 6.50 10.23 -5.16
N PHE A 134 6.53 9.00 -5.66
CA PHE A 134 7.20 8.62 -6.90
C PHE A 134 6.23 8.11 -7.97
N ILE A 135 5.32 7.21 -7.59
CA ILE A 135 4.21 6.70 -8.43
C ILE A 135 2.92 6.95 -7.66
N TYR A 136 1.88 7.40 -8.34
CA TYR A 136 0.53 7.52 -7.79
C TYR A 136 -0.46 7.54 -8.94
N THR A 137 -1.17 6.43 -9.11
CA THR A 137 -2.01 6.22 -10.29
C THR A 137 -3.06 5.14 -10.03
N PRO A 138 -4.21 5.20 -10.71
CA PRO A 138 -5.07 4.03 -10.85
C PRO A 138 -4.28 2.89 -11.50
N LEU A 139 -4.42 1.67 -10.98
CA LEU A 139 -3.64 0.53 -11.48
C LEU A 139 -4.03 0.16 -12.92
N ALA A 140 -5.30 0.40 -13.31
CA ALA A 140 -5.76 0.26 -14.69
C ALA A 140 -5.07 1.19 -15.70
N ALA A 141 -4.39 2.26 -15.25
CA ALA A 141 -3.62 3.13 -16.12
C ALA A 141 -2.19 2.59 -16.39
N VAL A 142 -1.65 1.73 -15.52
CA VAL A 142 -0.32 1.11 -15.69
C VAL A 142 -0.35 0.08 -16.82
N ARG A 143 -1.43 -0.69 -16.88
CA ARG A 143 -1.78 -1.61 -17.97
C ARG A 143 -3.29 -1.67 -17.97
N ALA A 144 -3.92 -1.68 -19.16
CA ALA A 144 -5.37 -1.80 -19.29
C ALA A 144 -5.83 -3.21 -18.86
N THR A 145 -5.76 -3.48 -17.55
CA THR A 145 -6.16 -4.72 -16.88
C THR A 145 -7.46 -4.43 -16.13
N PRO A 146 -8.62 -4.80 -16.71
CA PRO A 146 -9.93 -4.48 -16.13
C PRO A 146 -10.11 -5.03 -14.71
N GLU A 147 -9.44 -6.13 -14.39
CA GLU A 147 -9.46 -6.80 -13.08
C GLU A 147 -8.89 -5.95 -11.93
N PHE A 148 -8.13 -4.90 -12.25
CA PHE A 148 -7.56 -3.98 -11.27
C PHE A 148 -8.06 -2.54 -11.42
N SER A 149 -9.22 -2.37 -12.07
CA SER A 149 -9.82 -1.05 -12.34
C SER A 149 -10.35 -0.34 -11.09
N ASP A 150 -10.56 -1.07 -10.00
CA ASP A 150 -10.98 -0.56 -8.70
C ASP A 150 -9.82 -0.33 -7.74
N ARG A 151 -8.57 -0.32 -8.25
CA ARG A 151 -7.38 -0.19 -7.44
C ARG A 151 -6.57 1.05 -7.77
N TYR A 152 -6.07 1.66 -6.72
CA TYR A 152 -5.13 2.76 -6.77
C TYR A 152 -3.84 2.34 -6.08
N VAL A 153 -2.70 2.67 -6.69
CA VAL A 153 -1.38 2.36 -6.11
C VAL A 153 -0.62 3.65 -5.88
N VAL A 154 0.07 3.71 -4.75
CA VAL A 154 0.98 4.78 -4.42
C VAL A 154 2.32 4.17 -4.03
N VAL A 155 3.38 4.75 -4.56
CA VAL A 155 4.76 4.40 -4.22
C VAL A 155 5.47 5.63 -3.72
N TRP A 156 6.07 5.50 -2.54
CA TRP A 156 6.99 6.46 -1.97
C TRP A 156 8.41 5.91 -2.03
N VAL A 157 9.36 6.81 -2.24
CA VAL A 157 10.79 6.53 -2.13
C VAL A 157 11.34 7.39 -1.01
N GLY A 158 12.14 6.79 -0.15
CA GLY A 158 12.83 7.45 0.95
C GLY A 158 14.25 6.93 1.04
N ASP A 159 15.07 7.67 1.76
CA ASP A 159 16.41 7.22 2.09
C ASP A 159 16.35 5.98 2.99
N ASP A 160 17.38 5.15 2.95
CA ASP A 160 17.45 3.92 3.71
C ASP A 160 18.03 4.13 5.13
N GLY A 161 17.79 3.17 6.02
CA GLY A 161 18.16 3.30 7.43
C GLY A 161 19.60 2.86 7.77
N SER A 162 20.36 2.37 6.80
CA SER A 162 21.72 1.86 6.96
C SER A 162 22.79 2.93 6.80
N GLU A 163 22.41 4.11 6.31
CA GLU A 163 23.29 5.27 6.19
C GLU A 163 23.54 5.97 7.53
N SER A 164 24.66 6.69 7.60
CA SER A 164 25.12 7.35 8.83
C SER A 164 25.46 8.83 8.65
N ASP A 165 25.16 9.42 7.49
CA ASP A 165 25.58 10.78 7.15
C ASP A 165 24.67 11.89 7.72
N GLY A 166 23.49 11.56 8.23
CA GLY A 166 22.56 12.54 8.80
C GLY A 166 21.56 13.11 7.80
N ASN A 167 21.60 12.72 6.52
CA ASN A 167 20.93 13.43 5.44
C ASN A 167 19.95 12.56 4.63
N PRO A 168 18.67 12.52 5.00
CA PRO A 168 17.66 11.66 4.37
C PRO A 168 17.22 12.12 2.97
N LEU A 169 17.97 13.02 2.34
CA LEU A 169 17.73 13.52 0.98
C LEU A 169 18.87 13.13 0.01
N VAL A 170 19.88 12.42 0.49
CA VAL A 170 21.04 11.98 -0.29
C VAL A 170 21.18 10.48 -0.10
N ASP A 171 21.29 9.75 -1.21
CA ASP A 171 21.65 8.33 -1.28
C ASP A 171 23.17 8.26 -1.13
N GLY A 172 23.67 8.22 0.10
CA GLY A 172 25.03 7.86 0.47
C GLY A 172 26.12 8.69 -0.18
N GLY A 173 26.68 9.65 0.57
CA GLY A 173 27.69 10.58 0.04
C GLY A 173 28.98 9.97 -0.54
N ALA A 174 29.25 8.66 -0.38
CA ALA A 174 30.41 7.98 -0.96
C ALA A 174 30.03 6.61 -1.59
N PRO A 175 30.55 6.24 -2.79
CA PRO A 175 30.22 4.99 -3.49
C PRO A 175 30.48 3.68 -2.74
N SER A 176 31.21 3.74 -1.61
CA SER A 176 31.55 2.60 -0.75
C SER A 176 31.02 2.74 0.69
N GLY A 177 30.17 3.75 0.95
CA GLY A 177 29.52 3.92 2.25
C GLY A 177 28.46 2.85 2.49
N ALA A 178 28.19 2.52 3.76
CA ALA A 178 27.02 1.72 4.10
C ALA A 178 25.75 2.47 3.67
N GLY A 179 24.86 1.79 2.94
CA GLY A 179 23.62 2.32 2.37
C GLY A 179 23.75 2.99 1.00
N ALA A 180 24.96 3.25 0.52
CA ALA A 180 25.12 3.84 -0.80
C ALA A 180 24.52 2.97 -1.92
N ALA A 181 23.80 3.61 -2.83
CA ALA A 181 23.03 3.00 -3.90
C ALA A 181 21.91 2.08 -3.39
N ILE A 182 21.39 2.35 -2.20
CA ILE A 182 20.23 1.70 -1.61
C ILE A 182 19.19 2.78 -1.33
N VAL A 183 17.96 2.56 -1.77
CA VAL A 183 16.83 3.38 -1.34
C VAL A 183 15.75 2.51 -0.79
N ARG A 184 15.00 3.06 0.17
CA ARG A 184 13.80 2.42 0.65
C ARG A 184 12.61 2.84 -0.20
N VAL A 185 11.82 1.85 -0.57
CA VAL A 185 10.58 2.03 -1.33
C VAL A 185 9.42 1.47 -0.51
N ARG A 186 8.34 2.23 -0.45
CA ARG A 186 7.08 1.79 0.13
C ARG A 186 6.02 1.82 -0.94
N ALA A 187 5.32 0.72 -1.13
CA ALA A 187 4.16 0.66 -2.00
C ALA A 187 2.91 0.39 -1.16
N GLU A 188 1.84 1.13 -1.44
CA GLU A 188 0.52 0.90 -0.85
C GLU A 188 -0.52 0.77 -1.97
N SER A 189 -1.32 -0.29 -1.89
CA SER A 189 -2.48 -0.49 -2.75
C SER A 189 -3.75 -0.24 -1.95
N PHE A 190 -4.61 0.58 -2.54
CA PHE A 190 -5.96 0.86 -2.08
C PHE A 190 -6.94 0.18 -3.05
N GLY A 191 -7.91 -0.54 -2.51
CA GLY A 191 -8.93 -1.25 -3.28
C GLY A 191 -10.34 -0.97 -2.78
N PRO A 192 -11.32 -1.82 -3.12
CA PRO A 192 -12.70 -1.61 -2.72
C PRO A 192 -12.91 -1.69 -1.20
N GLY A 193 -13.79 -0.83 -0.70
CA GLY A 193 -14.10 -0.70 0.72
C GLY A 193 -12.86 -0.31 1.55
N PRO A 194 -12.63 -0.92 2.72
CA PRO A 194 -11.46 -0.64 3.55
C PRO A 194 -10.21 -1.44 3.15
N THR A 195 -10.22 -2.10 1.98
CA THR A 195 -9.13 -2.99 1.58
C THR A 195 -7.88 -2.20 1.24
N ARG A 196 -6.83 -2.39 2.05
CA ARG A 196 -5.52 -1.77 1.85
C ARG A 196 -4.38 -2.69 2.26
N ARG A 197 -3.29 -2.68 1.51
CA ARG A 197 -2.07 -3.43 1.80
C ARG A 197 -0.84 -2.60 1.47
N ALA A 198 0.16 -2.66 2.34
CA ALA A 198 1.40 -1.94 2.19
C ALA A 198 2.61 -2.88 2.32
N ILE A 199 3.62 -2.59 1.50
CA ILE A 199 4.90 -3.29 1.44
C ILE A 199 6.00 -2.24 1.54
N GLU A 200 7.06 -2.58 2.26
CA GLU A 200 8.33 -1.86 2.22
C GLU A 200 9.43 -2.78 1.71
N ALA A 201 10.29 -2.24 0.87
CA ALA A 201 11.42 -2.94 0.28
C ALA A 201 12.62 -2.00 0.14
N ASP A 202 13.82 -2.54 0.30
CA ASP A 202 15.04 -1.81 -0.03
C ASP A 202 15.48 -2.20 -1.45
N LEU A 203 15.61 -1.21 -2.34
CA LEU A 203 16.10 -1.37 -3.70
C LEU A 203 17.58 -1.03 -3.74
N VAL A 204 18.40 -1.96 -4.22
CA VAL A 204 19.84 -1.76 -4.37
C VAL A 204 20.22 -1.68 -5.84
N ARG A 205 21.06 -0.70 -6.20
CA ARG A 205 21.62 -0.51 -7.53
C ARG A 205 23.09 -0.94 -7.54
N ARG A 206 23.34 -2.05 -8.25
CA ARG A 206 24.68 -2.52 -8.62
C ARG A 206 24.78 -2.54 -10.15
N ASP A 207 24.97 -3.72 -10.75
CA ASP A 207 24.87 -3.91 -12.21
C ASP A 207 23.41 -3.85 -12.72
N SER A 208 22.47 -3.99 -11.80
CA SER A 208 21.02 -3.91 -12.00
C SER A 208 20.37 -3.42 -10.71
N ILE A 209 19.13 -2.96 -10.80
CA ILE A 209 18.29 -2.73 -9.62
C ILE A 209 17.71 -4.07 -9.17
N ARG A 210 17.83 -4.38 -7.88
CA ARG A 210 17.27 -5.58 -7.26
C ARG A 210 16.61 -5.23 -5.93
N VAL A 211 15.61 -6.02 -5.55
CA VAL A 211 15.04 -6.00 -4.20
C VAL A 211 16.03 -6.72 -3.27
N GLN A 212 16.56 -6.01 -2.28
CA GLN A 212 17.47 -6.56 -1.26
C GLN A 212 16.70 -7.06 -0.04
N SER A 213 15.65 -6.35 0.34
CA SER A 213 14.77 -6.70 1.47
C SER A 213 13.32 -6.46 1.07
N TRP A 214 12.39 -7.20 1.68
CA TRP A 214 10.95 -7.08 1.44
C TRP A 214 10.21 -7.42 2.72
N ARG A 215 9.22 -6.61 3.09
CA ARG A 215 8.33 -6.88 4.22
C ARG A 215 6.95 -6.29 4.01
N THR A 216 5.95 -6.96 4.56
CA THR A 216 4.63 -6.36 4.75
C THR A 216 4.68 -5.40 5.94
N VAL A 217 3.94 -4.30 5.82
CA VAL A 217 3.87 -3.26 6.85
C VAL A 217 2.44 -2.81 7.03
N SER A 218 2.16 -2.19 8.18
CA SER A 218 0.88 -1.55 8.41
C SER A 218 0.66 -0.43 7.39
N PRO A 219 -0.51 -0.38 6.73
CA PRO A 219 -0.90 0.74 5.88
C PRO A 219 -0.90 2.07 6.64
N ALA A 220 -0.70 3.18 5.94
CA ALA A 220 -0.83 4.51 6.53
C ALA A 220 -2.29 4.78 6.92
N VAL A 221 -2.53 5.76 7.80
CA VAL A 221 -3.89 6.18 8.13
C VAL A 221 -4.34 7.18 7.04
N PRO A 222 -5.52 6.96 6.43
CA PRO A 222 -6.06 7.90 5.46
C PRO A 222 -6.49 9.19 6.16
#